data_AF-A0A1M5NRD0-F1
#
_entry.id   AF-A0A1M5NRD0-F1
#
_cell.length_a   1.000
_cell.length_b   1.000
_cell.length_c   1.000
_cell.angle_alpha   90.00
_cell.angle_beta   90.00
_cell.angle_gamma   90.00
#
_symmetry.space_group_name_H-M   'P 1'
#
loop_
_entity.id
_entity.type
_entity.pdbx_description
1 polymer ?
#
loop_
_entity_poly.entity_id
_entity_poly.type
_entity_poly.pdbx_seq_one_letter_code
_entity_poly.pdbx_strand_id
1 'polypeptide(L)'
;MARTRTAQRRFDPKTDGDLTSVIVLAVADAKDVSPHAITDPTLFDCIDVESVSRLVEDGPTGAAGTESVRFDYDDSLIEVRADGLVGVFEPVGDAR
;
A
#
# COMPACT_ATOMS: atom_id res chain seq x y z
N MET A 1 -14.91 -3.93 -12.74
CA MET A 1 -13.75 -4.77 -12.38
C MET A 1 -13.86 -5.08 -10.90
N ALA A 2 -14.11 -6.33 -10.51
CA ALA A 2 -14.00 -6.72 -9.10
C ALA A 2 -12.52 -6.72 -8.72
N ARG A 3 -12.19 -6.33 -7.50
CA ARG A 3 -10.83 -6.38 -6.96
C ARG A 3 -10.85 -7.30 -5.75
N THR A 4 -9.99 -8.31 -5.72
CA THR A 4 -9.88 -9.24 -4.59
C THR A 4 -8.70 -8.83 -3.73
N ARG A 5 -8.90 -8.82 -2.42
CA ARG A 5 -7.81 -8.57 -1.49
C ARG A 5 -6.95 -9.82 -1.39
N THR A 6 -5.73 -9.75 -1.89
CA THR A 6 -4.80 -10.89 -1.88
C THR A 6 -3.90 -10.86 -0.64
N ALA A 7 -3.44 -9.68 -0.23
CA ALA A 7 -2.60 -9.53 0.94
C ALA A 7 -3.03 -8.36 1.84
N GLN A 8 -2.64 -8.46 3.10
CA GLN A 8 -2.75 -7.37 4.06
C GLN A 8 -1.58 -7.34 5.02
N ARG A 9 -1.11 -6.14 5.35
CA ARG A 9 -0.13 -5.91 6.40
C ARG A 9 -0.54 -4.74 7.28
N ARG A 10 -0.03 -4.76 8.51
CA ARG A 10 -0.15 -3.61 9.42
C ARG A 10 1.20 -2.91 9.43
N PHE A 11 1.18 -1.63 9.11
CA PHE A 11 2.28 -0.69 9.26
C PHE A 11 2.16 -0.02 10.62
N ASP A 12 3.22 -0.09 11.41
CA ASP A 12 3.37 0.62 12.67
C ASP A 12 4.52 1.62 12.54
N PRO A 13 4.28 2.93 12.47
CA PRO A 13 5.34 3.93 12.24
C PRO A 13 6.39 4.01 13.36
N LYS A 14 6.17 3.36 14.51
CA LYS A 14 7.14 3.30 15.62
C LYS A 14 8.06 2.09 15.50
N THR A 15 7.65 1.08 14.74
CA THR A 15 8.30 -0.24 14.70
C THR A 15 8.77 -0.57 13.28
N ASP A 16 7.92 -0.31 12.30
CA ASP A 16 8.23 -0.37 10.88
C ASP A 16 8.91 0.95 10.48
N GLY A 17 10.13 0.85 9.95
CA GLY A 17 10.92 2.03 9.59
C GLY A 17 10.27 2.86 8.48
N ASP A 18 9.94 2.22 7.36
CA ASP A 18 9.43 2.88 6.17
C ASP A 18 8.16 2.21 5.66
N LEU A 19 7.09 3.00 5.52
CA LEU A 19 5.81 2.55 4.96
C LEU A 19 6.00 1.97 3.55
N THR A 20 6.87 2.56 2.74
CA THR A 20 7.22 2.08 1.39
C THR A 20 7.76 0.65 1.44
N SER A 21 8.62 0.33 2.40
CA SER A 21 9.14 -1.04 2.60
C SER A 21 8.02 -2.02 2.96
N VAL A 22 7.08 -1.61 3.82
CA VAL A 22 5.92 -2.46 4.17
C VAL A 22 5.02 -2.71 2.97
N ILE A 23 4.82 -1.71 2.11
CA ILE A 23 4.06 -1.86 0.87
C ILE A 23 4.77 -2.83 -0.09
N VAL A 24 6.07 -2.66 -0.35
CA VAL A 24 6.84 -3.59 -1.19
C VAL A 24 6.72 -5.02 -0.67
N LEU A 25 6.87 -5.20 0.65
CA LEU A 25 6.74 -6.52 1.27
C LEU A 25 5.33 -7.10 1.11
N ALA A 26 4.28 -6.30 1.25
CA ALA A 26 2.91 -6.75 1.08
C ALA A 26 2.59 -7.14 -0.38
N VAL A 27 3.14 -6.41 -1.35
CA VAL A 27 2.99 -6.71 -2.77
C VAL A 27 3.80 -7.94 -3.17
N ALA A 28 5.01 -8.07 -2.65
CA ALA A 28 5.86 -9.25 -2.83
C ALA A 28 5.18 -10.51 -2.29
N ASP A 29 4.57 -10.42 -1.11
CA ASP A 29 3.79 -11.50 -0.49
C ASP A 29 2.55 -11.86 -1.35
N ALA A 30 1.83 -10.86 -1.87
CA ALA A 30 0.69 -11.08 -2.76
C ALA A 30 1.08 -11.79 -4.07
N LYS A 31 2.23 -11.42 -4.64
CA LYS A 31 2.75 -11.97 -5.90
C LYS A 31 3.59 -13.24 -5.75
N ASP A 32 3.82 -13.70 -4.51
CA ASP A 32 4.76 -14.79 -4.19
C ASP A 32 6.17 -14.57 -4.79
N VAL A 33 6.65 -13.33 -4.78
CA VAL A 33 7.97 -12.95 -5.30
C VAL A 33 8.84 -12.36 -4.20
N SER A 34 10.14 -12.26 -4.47
CA SER A 34 11.04 -11.54 -3.57
C SER A 34 10.80 -10.03 -3.65
N PRO A 35 10.82 -9.29 -2.53
CA PRO A 35 10.67 -7.83 -2.54
C PRO A 35 11.75 -7.13 -3.37
N HIS A 36 12.95 -7.72 -3.46
CA HIS A 36 14.03 -7.24 -4.32
C HIS A 36 13.79 -7.47 -5.83
N ALA A 37 12.84 -8.33 -6.20
CA ALA A 37 12.45 -8.53 -7.59
C ALA A 37 11.48 -7.43 -8.07
N ILE A 38 10.87 -6.69 -7.14
CA ILE A 38 10.01 -5.54 -7.44
C ILE A 38 10.92 -4.31 -7.58
N THR A 39 11.44 -4.11 -8.78
CA THR A 39 12.30 -2.95 -9.10
C THR A 39 11.55 -1.87 -9.88
N ASP A 40 10.48 -2.23 -10.58
CA ASP A 40 9.72 -1.35 -11.46
C ASP A 40 8.23 -1.72 -11.41
N PRO A 41 7.29 -0.74 -11.40
CA PRO A 41 7.54 0.69 -11.25
C PRO A 41 8.11 1.03 -9.87
N THR A 42 8.87 2.14 -9.80
CA THR A 42 9.37 2.61 -8.51
C THR A 42 8.21 3.14 -7.66
N LEU A 43 8.14 2.71 -6.41
CA LEU A 43 7.02 3.04 -5.52
C LEU A 43 6.85 4.56 -5.35
N PHE A 44 7.95 5.31 -5.40
CA PHE A 44 7.95 6.77 -5.38
C PHE A 44 7.28 7.44 -6.59
N ASP A 45 7.20 6.76 -7.74
CA ASP A 45 6.54 7.29 -8.94
C ASP A 45 5.02 7.11 -8.86
N CYS A 46 4.56 6.03 -8.23
CA CYS A 46 3.14 5.71 -8.09
C CYS A 46 2.50 6.27 -6.82
N ILE A 47 3.29 6.48 -5.76
CA ILE A 47 2.77 6.91 -4.46
C ILE A 47 2.64 8.44 -4.40
N ASP A 48 1.48 8.89 -3.95
CA ASP A 48 1.26 10.30 -3.66
C ASP A 48 1.88 10.62 -2.28
N VAL A 49 3.17 10.97 -2.29
CA VAL A 49 3.97 11.19 -1.07
C VAL A 49 3.32 12.22 -0.15
N GLU A 50 2.72 13.28 -0.71
CA GLU A 50 2.03 14.31 0.07
C GLU A 50 0.80 13.75 0.78
N SER A 51 -0.02 12.97 0.07
CA SER A 51 -1.21 12.34 0.66
C SER A 51 -0.84 11.36 1.78
N VAL A 52 0.25 10.62 1.61
CA VAL A 52 0.75 9.65 2.61
C VAL A 52 1.37 10.35 3.81
N SER A 53 2.20 11.38 3.60
CA SER A 53 2.75 12.20 4.68
C SER A 53 1.61 12.76 5.53
N ARG A 54 0.62 13.35 4.87
CA ARG A 54 -0.55 13.92 5.53
C ARG A 54 -1.34 12.87 6.30
N LEU A 55 -1.55 11.67 5.74
CA LEU A 55 -2.23 10.57 6.44
C LEU A 55 -1.49 10.15 7.72
N VAL A 56 -0.15 10.07 7.66
CA VAL A 56 0.70 9.71 8.81
C VAL A 56 0.73 10.84 9.85
N GLU A 57 0.75 12.10 9.41
CA GLU A 57 0.76 13.28 10.27
C GLU A 57 -0.58 13.54 10.97
N ASP A 58 -1.70 13.44 10.25
CA ASP A 58 -3.06 13.59 10.80
C ASP A 58 -3.41 12.40 11.71
N GLY A 59 -2.92 11.20 11.40
CA GLY A 59 -3.20 9.98 12.13
C GLY A 59 -4.69 9.63 12.21
N PRO A 60 -5.07 8.56 12.94
CA PRO A 60 -6.46 8.10 13.02
C PRO A 60 -7.39 9.07 13.78
N THR A 61 -6.85 10.16 14.33
CA THR A 61 -7.61 11.15 15.13
C THR A 61 -7.68 12.51 14.43
N GLY A 62 -7.08 12.65 13.24
CA GLY A 62 -7.04 13.89 12.47
C GLY A 62 -8.40 14.26 11.90
N ALA A 63 -8.83 15.48 12.18
CA ALA A 63 -10.18 15.99 11.97
C ALA A 63 -10.58 16.25 10.49
N ALA A 64 -9.89 15.64 9.51
CA ALA A 64 -10.04 15.97 8.10
C ALA A 64 -10.04 14.74 7.17
N GLY A 65 -11.04 13.86 7.34
CA GLY A 65 -11.71 13.12 6.25
C GLY A 65 -10.94 12.09 5.41
N THR A 66 -9.61 12.03 5.44
CA THR A 66 -8.84 11.05 4.66
C THR A 66 -8.59 9.81 5.52
N GLU A 67 -9.57 8.91 5.54
CA GLU A 67 -9.48 7.65 6.29
C GLU A 67 -8.47 6.66 5.67
N SER A 68 -8.14 6.85 4.38
CA SER A 68 -7.22 6.00 3.63
C SER A 68 -6.73 6.66 2.34
N VAL A 69 -5.48 6.38 1.96
CA VAL A 69 -4.90 6.68 0.64
C VAL A 69 -4.93 5.41 -0.21
N ARG A 70 -5.33 5.52 -1.48
CA ARG A 70 -5.30 4.42 -2.44
C ARG A 70 -4.52 4.83 -3.67
N PHE A 71 -3.64 3.96 -4.15
CA PHE A 71 -2.87 4.18 -5.36
C PHE A 71 -2.63 2.86 -6.07
N ASP A 72 -2.56 2.91 -7.39
CA ASP A 72 -2.21 1.75 -8.21
C ASP A 72 -0.69 1.59 -8.19
N TYR A 73 -0.23 0.38 -7.91
CA TYR A 73 1.18 0.01 -7.89
C TYR A 73 1.36 -1.28 -8.68
N ASP A 74 2.09 -1.19 -9.78
CA ASP A 74 2.17 -2.26 -10.76
C ASP A 74 0.74 -2.65 -11.23
N ASP A 75 0.38 -3.93 -11.22
CA ASP A 75 -0.99 -4.38 -11.51
C ASP A 75 -1.91 -4.42 -10.26
N SER A 76 -1.45 -3.97 -9.10
CA SER A 76 -2.18 -4.08 -7.83
C SER A 76 -2.65 -2.72 -7.33
N LEU A 77 -3.84 -2.66 -6.73
CA LEU A 77 -4.27 -1.49 -5.96
C LEU A 77 -3.80 -1.62 -4.52
N ILE A 78 -3.07 -0.62 -4.06
CA ILE A 78 -2.64 -0.51 -2.67
C ILE A 78 -3.58 0.45 -1.95
N GLU A 79 -4.03 0.04 -0.77
CA GLU A 79 -4.76 0.90 0.17
C GLU A 79 -3.95 1.03 1.45
N VAL A 80 -3.67 2.25 1.88
CA VAL A 80 -3.05 2.56 3.16
C VAL A 80 -4.05 3.34 3.99
N ARG A 81 -4.49 2.75 5.10
CA ARG A 81 -5.44 3.36 6.02
C ARG A 81 -4.72 4.12 7.13
N ALA A 82 -5.36 5.17 7.66
CA ALA A 82 -4.80 5.98 8.75
C ALA A 82 -4.55 5.19 10.05
N ASP A 83 -5.19 4.02 10.21
CA ASP A 83 -4.93 3.08 11.31
C ASP A 83 -3.68 2.21 11.10
N GLY A 84 -2.94 2.44 10.00
CA GLY A 84 -1.76 1.70 9.60
C GLY A 84 -2.07 0.43 8.82
N LEU A 85 -3.32 0.13 8.48
CA LEU A 85 -3.63 -1.07 7.70
C LEU A 85 -3.29 -0.85 6.22
N VAL A 86 -2.39 -1.67 5.69
CA VAL A 86 -2.03 -1.74 4.28
C VAL A 86 -2.75 -2.94 3.64
N GLY A 87 -3.57 -2.70 2.63
CA GLY A 87 -4.25 -3.73 1.84
C GLY A 87 -3.74 -3.76 0.42
N VAL A 88 -3.51 -4.96 -0.12
CA VAL A 88 -3.16 -5.18 -1.53
C VAL A 88 -4.34 -5.85 -2.20
N PHE A 89 -4.84 -5.23 -3.26
CA PHE A 89 -5.98 -5.69 -4.02
C PHE A 89 -5.58 -5.94 -5.46
N GLU A 90 -5.64 -7.19 -5.88
CA GLU A 90 -5.41 -7.55 -7.27
C GLU A 90 -6.72 -7.39 -8.06
N PRO A 91 -6.65 -6.93 -9.32
CA PRO A 91 -7.78 -6.97 -10.22
C PRO A 91 -8.20 -8.43 -10.42
N VAL A 92 -9.49 -8.71 -10.25
CA VAL A 92 -10.09 -9.98 -10.68
C VAL A 92 -10.17 -9.92 -12.21
N GLY A 93 -9.06 -10.24 -12.86
CA GLY A 93 -8.91 -10.18 -14.31
C GLY A 93 -7.83 -11.16 -14.75
N ASP A 94 -8.28 -12.27 -15.31
CA ASP A 94 -7.58 -13.29 -16.09
C ASP A 94 -6.08 -13.51 -15.79
N ALA A 95 -5.81 -14.51 -14.95
CA ALA A 95 -4.61 -15.31 -15.09
C ALA A 95 -4.58 -15.88 -16.52
N ARG A 96 -3.70 -15.34 -17.37
CA ARG A 96 -3.48 -15.82 -18.73
C ARG A 96 -2.54 -17.02 -18.75
#